data_AF-A0A512H4X0-F1
#
_entry.id   AF-A0A512H4X0-F1
#
_cell.length_a   1.000
_cell.length_b   1.000
_cell.length_c   1.000
_cell.angle_alpha   90.00
_cell.angle_beta   90.00
_cell.angle_gamma   90.00
#
_symmetry.space_group_name_H-M   'P 1'
#
loop_
_entity.id
_entity.type
_entity.pdbx_description
1 polymer ?
#
loop_
_entity_poly.entity_id
_entity_poly.type
_entity_poly.pdbx_seq_one_letter_code
_entity_poly.pdbx_strand_id
1 'polypeptide(L)'
;MFRINKLTDYAVVLLVDMARSDKVRAAQQIALDTGVPLPTVAKVMKALLRSGLVVSHRGACGGYGLAHPPRSITVADMIQALEGPIALTACVDKAPHADGEEACGLGSLCPMNGQWDTVNRRVEAALRTVTLADMAAGPLPAFAPEFTRARAAVLAAEMGAERAGEMAS
;
A
#
# COMPACT_ATOMS: atom_id res chain seq x y z
N MET A 1 -10.38 17.65 -4.01
CA MET A 1 -10.51 17.11 -2.64
C MET A 1 -9.29 16.25 -2.38
N PHE A 2 -8.50 16.57 -1.35
CA PHE A 2 -7.33 15.77 -0.97
C PHE A 2 -7.81 14.40 -0.45
N ARG A 3 -7.61 13.36 -1.25
CA ARG A 3 -8.03 11.99 -0.94
C ARG A 3 -6.95 11.04 -1.44
N ILE A 4 -6.47 10.20 -0.53
CA ILE A 4 -5.55 9.10 -0.82
C ILE A 4 -6.30 7.99 -1.56
N ASN A 5 -5.64 7.33 -2.51
CA ASN A 5 -6.19 6.24 -3.30
C ASN A 5 -6.36 4.96 -2.45
N LYS A 6 -7.41 4.19 -2.73
CA LYS A 6 -7.61 2.84 -2.17
C LYS A 6 -6.40 1.92 -2.32
N LEU A 7 -5.59 2.07 -3.37
CA LEU A 7 -4.37 1.28 -3.52
C LEU A 7 -3.36 1.52 -2.40
N THR A 8 -3.28 2.74 -1.89
CA THR A 8 -2.42 3.09 -0.75
C THR A 8 -2.97 2.49 0.54
N ASP A 9 -4.29 2.48 0.74
CA ASP A 9 -4.92 1.77 1.87
C ASP A 9 -4.56 0.28 1.86
N TYR A 10 -4.62 -0.37 0.69
CA TYR A 10 -4.18 -1.76 0.55
C TYR A 10 -2.68 -1.91 0.83
N ALA A 11 -1.83 -0.98 0.39
CA ALA A 11 -0.41 -1.03 0.67
C ALA A 11 -0.11 -0.99 2.18
N VAL A 12 -0.83 -0.16 2.94
CA VAL A 12 -0.71 -0.11 4.40
C VAL A 12 -1.04 -1.47 5.03
N VAL A 13 -2.16 -2.09 4.64
CA VAL A 13 -2.56 -3.42 5.15
C VAL A 13 -1.48 -4.47 4.88
N LEU A 14 -0.97 -4.52 3.65
CA LEU A 14 0.04 -5.50 3.24
C LEU A 14 1.38 -5.27 3.96
N LEU A 15 1.82 -4.03 4.07
CA LEU A 15 3.09 -3.69 4.72
C LEU A 15 3.03 -3.92 6.23
N VAL A 16 1.91 -3.66 6.90
CA VAL A 16 1.73 -3.93 8.34
C VAL A 16 1.77 -5.42 8.60
N ASP A 17 1.08 -6.22 7.79
CA ASP A 17 1.14 -7.69 7.88
C ASP A 17 2.58 -8.20 7.67
N MET A 18 3.29 -7.69 6.65
CA MET A 18 4.70 -8.01 6.42
C MET A 18 5.59 -7.65 7.63
N ALA A 19 5.44 -6.45 8.17
CA ALA A 19 6.22 -5.96 9.32
C ALA A 19 6.02 -6.80 10.59
N ARG A 20 4.83 -7.38 10.78
CA ARG A 20 4.53 -8.25 11.93
C ARG A 20 5.02 -9.67 11.74
N SER A 21 4.93 -10.18 10.52
CA SER A 21 5.35 -11.54 10.21
C SER A 21 6.86 -11.71 10.21
N ASP A 22 7.60 -10.66 9.82
CA ASP A 22 9.04 -10.64 9.55
C ASP A 22 9.51 -11.82 8.67
N LYS A 23 8.66 -12.24 7.72
CA LYS A 23 8.88 -13.40 6.86
C LYS A 23 8.74 -13.03 5.39
N VAL A 24 9.61 -13.61 4.56
CA VAL A 24 9.46 -13.58 3.11
C VAL A 24 8.30 -14.49 2.70
N ARG A 25 7.33 -13.94 1.97
CA ARG A 25 6.11 -14.67 1.56
C ARG A 25 5.74 -14.40 0.11
N ALA A 26 5.26 -15.43 -0.58
CA ALA A 26 4.70 -15.28 -1.92
C ALA A 26 3.43 -14.42 -1.90
N ALA A 27 3.12 -13.76 -3.02
CA ALA A 27 1.93 -12.90 -3.12
C ALA A 27 0.63 -13.66 -2.82
N GLN A 28 0.56 -14.96 -3.15
CA GLN A 28 -0.57 -15.83 -2.83
C GLN A 28 -0.78 -15.96 -1.33
N GLN A 29 0.30 -16.12 -0.56
CA GLN A 29 0.24 -16.23 0.89
C GLN A 29 -0.15 -14.89 1.53
N ILE A 30 0.43 -13.79 1.06
CA ILE A 30 0.06 -12.45 1.56
C ILE A 30 -1.43 -12.16 1.28
N ALA A 31 -1.95 -12.53 0.10
CA ALA A 31 -3.37 -12.38 -0.23
C ALA A 31 -4.28 -13.23 0.68
N LEU A 32 -3.83 -14.44 1.03
CA LEU A 32 -4.53 -15.31 1.99
C LEU A 32 -4.58 -14.68 3.39
N ASP A 33 -3.42 -14.25 3.90
CA ASP A 33 -3.28 -13.77 5.27
C ASP A 33 -4.00 -12.42 5.48
N THR A 34 -4.05 -11.57 4.45
CA THR A 34 -4.65 -10.23 4.54
C THR A 34 -6.10 -10.15 4.02
N GLY A 35 -6.56 -11.16 3.29
CA GLY A 35 -7.87 -11.13 2.60
C GLY A 35 -7.94 -10.16 1.42
N VAL A 36 -6.82 -9.52 1.05
CA VAL A 36 -6.75 -8.64 -0.12
C VAL A 36 -6.71 -9.49 -1.40
N PRO A 37 -7.52 -9.18 -2.44
CA PRO A 37 -7.51 -9.96 -3.67
C PRO A 37 -6.12 -10.05 -4.31
N LEU A 38 -5.74 -11.26 -4.75
CA LEU A 38 -4.42 -11.53 -5.34
C LEU A 38 -4.02 -10.56 -6.47
N PRO A 39 -4.91 -10.17 -7.41
CA PRO A 39 -4.57 -9.18 -8.44
C PRO A 39 -4.18 -7.82 -7.85
N THR A 40 -4.86 -7.40 -6.78
CA THR A 40 -4.55 -6.17 -6.05
C THR A 40 -3.21 -6.28 -5.32
N VAL A 41 -2.96 -7.39 -4.64
CA VAL A 41 -1.65 -7.65 -4.00
C VAL A 41 -0.53 -7.58 -5.02
N ALA A 42 -0.67 -8.27 -6.16
CA ALA A 42 0.34 -8.26 -7.22
C ALA A 42 0.59 -6.84 -7.77
N LYS A 43 -0.47 -6.06 -7.98
CA LYS A 43 -0.38 -4.66 -8.44
C LYS A 43 0.35 -3.78 -7.42
N VAL A 44 0.01 -3.89 -6.14
CA VAL A 44 0.62 -3.12 -5.06
C VAL A 44 2.09 -3.52 -4.85
N MET A 45 2.39 -4.82 -4.80
CA MET A 45 3.76 -5.32 -4.67
C MET A 45 4.66 -4.87 -5.82
N LYS A 46 4.14 -4.82 -7.05
CA LYS A 46 4.90 -4.28 -8.20
C LYS A 46 5.23 -2.81 -8.03
N ALA A 47 4.31 -2.00 -7.49
CA ALA A 47 4.57 -0.59 -7.21
C ALA A 47 5.61 -0.42 -6.09
N LEU A 48 5.42 -1.12 -4.98
CA LEU A 48 6.35 -1.10 -3.83
C LEU A 48 7.75 -1.63 -4.18
N LEU A 49 7.85 -2.62 -5.07
CA LEU A 49 9.13 -3.14 -5.55
C LEU A 49 9.89 -2.10 -6.37
N ARG A 50 9.18 -1.35 -7.23
CA ARG A 50 9.79 -0.25 -8.01
C ARG A 50 10.24 0.91 -7.15
N SER A 51 9.53 1.20 -6.05
CA SER A 51 9.94 2.24 -5.11
C SER A 51 11.02 1.81 -4.13
N GLY A 52 11.38 0.51 -4.11
CA GLY A 52 12.38 -0.03 -3.20
C GLY A 52 11.87 -0.20 -1.76
N LEU A 53 10.56 -0.16 -1.50
CA LEU A 53 10.00 -0.42 -0.16
C LEU A 53 9.95 -1.92 0.18
N VAL A 54 9.85 -2.76 -0.86
CA VAL A 54 9.93 -4.22 -0.73
C VAL A 54 10.99 -4.77 -1.67
N VAL A 55 11.50 -5.96 -1.33
CA VAL A 55 12.42 -6.75 -2.16
C VAL A 55 11.76 -8.06 -2.54
N SER A 56 12.11 -8.59 -3.72
CA SER A 56 11.66 -9.91 -4.18
C SER A 56 12.80 -10.92 -4.08
N HIS A 57 12.55 -12.05 -3.42
CA HIS A 57 13.44 -13.20 -3.38
C HIS A 57 12.96 -14.24 -4.39
N ARG A 58 13.87 -14.76 -5.22
CA ARG A 58 13.58 -15.84 -6.19
C ARG A 58 13.78 -17.22 -5.56
N GLY A 59 13.21 -18.25 -6.17
CA GLY A 59 13.36 -19.66 -5.77
C GLY A 59 12.08 -20.28 -5.21
N ALA A 60 12.14 -21.55 -4.82
CA ALA A 60 11.00 -22.34 -4.35
C ALA A 60 10.35 -21.77 -3.06
N CYS A 61 11.14 -21.10 -2.21
CA CYS A 61 10.69 -20.38 -1.01
C CYS A 61 10.74 -18.85 -1.21
N GLY A 62 10.69 -18.38 -2.46
CA GLY A 62 10.76 -16.97 -2.82
C GLY A 62 9.49 -16.19 -2.45
N GLY A 63 9.55 -14.87 -2.58
CA GLY A 63 8.45 -14.00 -2.18
C GLY A 63 8.89 -12.56 -1.98
N TYR A 64 8.04 -11.79 -1.29
CA TYR A 64 8.31 -10.40 -0.94
C TYR A 64 8.73 -10.29 0.52
N GLY A 65 9.71 -9.42 0.79
CA GLY A 65 10.13 -8.99 2.12
C GLY A 65 10.27 -7.46 2.17
N LEU A 66 10.31 -6.88 3.36
CA LEU A 66 10.59 -5.44 3.50
C LEU A 66 12.04 -5.17 3.10
N ALA A 67 12.26 -4.10 2.32
CA ALA A 67 13.61 -3.69 1.93
C ALA A 67 14.35 -2.95 3.07
N HIS A 68 13.58 -2.38 3.98
CA HIS A 68 14.06 -1.54 5.07
C HIS A 68 13.34 -1.85 6.38
N PRO A 69 13.95 -1.54 7.55
CA PRO A 69 13.29 -1.69 8.84
C PRO A 69 11.95 -0.92 8.89
N PRO A 70 10.91 -1.43 9.58
CA PRO A 70 9.61 -0.74 9.68
C PRO A 70 9.69 0.70 10.22
N ARG A 71 10.71 1.03 11.02
CA ARG A 71 10.92 2.38 11.58
C ARG A 71 11.40 3.39 10.54
N SER A 72 11.91 2.96 9.40
CA SER A 72 12.40 3.85 8.33
C SER A 72 11.44 3.96 7.15
N ILE A 73 10.30 3.27 7.19
CA ILE A 73 9.26 3.35 6.16
C ILE A 73 8.14 4.22 6.70
N THR A 74 7.84 5.34 6.04
CA THR A 74 6.80 6.28 6.46
C THR A 74 5.55 6.19 5.60
N VAL A 75 4.43 6.76 6.09
CA VAL A 75 3.21 6.90 5.28
C VAL A 75 3.47 7.74 4.02
N ALA A 76 4.33 8.76 4.11
CA ALA A 76 4.73 9.55 2.94
C ALA A 76 5.40 8.68 1.87
N ASP A 77 6.28 7.75 2.25
CA ASP A 77 6.97 6.88 1.29
C ASP A 77 5.98 5.91 0.61
N MET A 78 4.98 5.42 1.36
CA MET A 78 3.91 4.58 0.80
C MET A 78 3.05 5.35 -0.21
N ILE A 79 2.63 6.58 0.12
CA ILE A 79 1.88 7.44 -0.81
C ILE A 79 2.73 7.68 -2.06
N GLN A 80 4.01 8.03 -1.90
CA GLN A 80 4.89 8.30 -3.04
C GLN A 80 5.11 7.08 -3.94
N ALA A 81 5.21 5.88 -3.35
CA ALA A 81 5.35 4.65 -4.10
C ALA A 81 4.13 4.30 -4.97
N LEU A 82 2.93 4.69 -4.52
CA LEU A 82 1.66 4.27 -5.14
C LEU A 82 1.02 5.36 -6.01
N GLU A 83 1.15 6.62 -5.61
CA GLU A 83 0.46 7.77 -6.20
C GLU A 83 1.43 8.77 -6.83
N GLY A 84 2.71 8.73 -6.50
CA GLY A 84 3.72 9.68 -6.96
C GLY A 84 3.91 10.87 -5.98
N PRO A 85 4.52 11.97 -6.44
CA PRO A 85 4.84 13.10 -5.57
C PRO A 85 3.64 13.61 -4.78
N ILE A 86 3.84 13.91 -3.50
CA ILE A 86 2.79 14.49 -2.65
C ILE A 86 2.66 15.97 -3.02
N ALA A 87 1.67 16.28 -3.86
CA ALA A 87 1.34 17.62 -4.30
C ALA A 87 -0.14 17.91 -4.02
N LEU A 88 -0.42 18.88 -3.14
CA LEU A 88 -1.79 19.29 -2.80
C LEU A 88 -2.51 20.02 -3.92
N THR A 89 -1.74 20.73 -4.75
CA THR A 89 -2.23 21.58 -5.84
C THR A 89 -1.28 21.46 -7.03
N ALA A 90 -1.78 21.74 -8.22
CA ALA A 90 -0.95 21.71 -9.43
C ALA A 90 0.26 22.64 -9.31
N CYS A 91 0.11 23.83 -8.70
CA CYS A 91 1.21 24.78 -8.54
C CYS A 91 2.42 24.29 -7.71
N VAL A 92 2.27 23.22 -6.91
CA VAL A 92 3.39 22.62 -6.15
C VAL A 92 3.84 21.29 -6.74
N ASP A 93 3.15 20.80 -7.77
CA ASP A 93 3.60 19.63 -8.50
C ASP A 93 4.84 20.01 -9.33
N LYS A 94 5.96 19.35 -9.03
CA LYS A 94 7.25 19.57 -9.70
C LYS A 94 7.51 18.51 -10.77
N ALA A 95 6.55 17.64 -11.04
CA ALA A 95 6.65 16.72 -12.17
C ALA A 95 6.78 17.54 -13.46
N PRO A 96 7.68 17.14 -14.39
CA PRO A 96 7.79 17.83 -15.67
C PRO A 96 6.47 17.69 -16.44
N HIS A 97 5.80 18.81 -16.67
CA HIS A 97 4.67 18.86 -17.59
C HIS A 97 5.19 18.62 -19.00
N ALA A 98 4.52 17.75 -19.75
CA ALA A 98 4.92 17.32 -21.08
C ALA A 98 5.15 18.50 -22.06
N ASP A 99 4.56 19.65 -21.74
CA ASP A 99 4.47 20.81 -22.64
C ASP A 99 5.30 22.01 -22.15
N GLY A 100 6.07 21.87 -21.06
CA GLY A 100 6.90 22.95 -20.51
C GLY A 100 6.13 24.12 -19.88
N GLU A 101 4.81 24.00 -19.74
CA GLU A 101 3.97 24.98 -19.06
C GLU A 101 4.19 24.95 -17.53
N GLU A 102 4.13 26.12 -16.90
CA GLU A 102 3.99 26.20 -15.45
C GLU A 102 2.73 25.43 -15.03
N ALA A 103 2.87 24.52 -14.08
CA ALA A 103 1.82 23.63 -13.58
C ALA A 103 0.49 24.31 -13.23
N CYS A 104 0.52 25.63 -13.00
CA CYS A 104 -0.61 26.46 -12.70
C CYS A 104 -0.67 27.68 -13.62
N GLY A 105 -1.64 27.71 -14.53
CA GLY A 105 -1.86 28.82 -15.48
C GLY A 105 -2.23 30.17 -14.87
N LEU A 106 -2.29 30.30 -13.53
CA LEU A 106 -2.47 31.59 -12.85
C LEU A 106 -1.15 32.33 -12.60
N GLY A 107 0.01 31.65 -12.62
CA GLY A 107 1.33 32.26 -12.48
C GLY A 107 1.44 33.31 -11.36
N SER A 108 1.92 34.51 -11.71
CA SER A 108 2.10 35.65 -10.78
C SER A 108 0.80 36.34 -10.34
N LEU A 109 -0.35 36.01 -10.95
CA LEU A 109 -1.66 36.58 -10.57
C LEU A 109 -2.28 35.86 -9.38
N CYS A 110 -1.75 34.69 -8.99
CA CYS A 110 -2.24 33.93 -7.85
C CYS A 110 -1.67 34.51 -6.53
N PRO A 111 -2.50 35.00 -5.60
CA PRO A 111 -2.04 35.47 -4.29
C PRO A 111 -1.41 34.35 -3.43
N MET A 112 -1.67 33.09 -3.78
CA MET A 112 -1.16 31.90 -3.11
C MET A 112 0.12 31.35 -3.75
N ASN A 113 0.70 32.04 -4.74
CA ASN A 113 1.99 31.67 -5.33
C ASN A 113 3.06 31.59 -4.22
N GLY A 114 3.80 30.47 -4.15
CA GLY A 114 4.76 30.15 -3.09
C GLY A 114 4.17 29.80 -1.72
N GLN A 115 2.95 30.23 -1.40
CA GLN A 115 2.29 29.89 -0.14
C GLN A 115 1.91 28.41 -0.09
N TRP A 116 1.46 27.86 -1.23
CA TRP A 116 1.16 26.44 -1.34
C TRP A 116 2.38 25.55 -1.09
N ASP A 117 3.59 25.97 -1.46
CA ASP A 117 4.81 25.20 -1.16
C ASP A 117 4.99 25.01 0.34
N THR A 118 4.70 26.05 1.13
CA THR A 118 4.80 26.00 2.59
C THR A 118 3.76 25.05 3.18
N VAL A 119 2.53 25.09 2.68
CA VAL A 119 1.47 24.17 3.11
C VAL A 119 1.82 22.72 2.74
N ASN A 120 2.28 22.50 1.50
CA ASN A 120 2.66 21.17 1.01
C ASN A 120 3.80 20.57 1.83
N ARG A 121 4.86 21.35 2.12
CA ARG A 121 5.97 20.91 2.98
C ARG A 121 5.50 20.49 4.37
N ARG A 122 4.54 21.23 4.97
CA ARG A 122 4.01 20.89 6.29
C ARG A 122 3.20 19.60 6.29
N VAL A 123 2.37 19.39 5.25
CA VAL A 123 1.61 18.14 5.09
C VAL A 123 2.55 16.97 4.86
N GLU A 124 3.53 17.10 3.97
CA GLU A 124 4.53 16.07 3.73
C GLU A 124 5.32 15.74 5.01
N ALA A 125 5.77 16.75 5.75
CA ALA A 125 6.47 16.56 7.01
C ALA A 125 5.61 15.78 8.02
N ALA A 126 4.32 16.09 8.14
CA ALA A 126 3.40 15.36 9.02
C ALA A 126 3.22 13.89 8.58
N LEU A 127 3.13 13.62 7.28
CA LEU A 127 3.04 12.24 6.77
C LEU A 127 4.32 11.44 7.03
N ARG A 128 5.48 12.11 7.07
CA ARG A 128 6.78 11.49 7.39
C ARG A 128 6.95 11.14 8.87
N THR A 129 6.16 11.71 9.79
CA THR A 129 6.27 11.36 11.22
C THR A 129 5.62 10.03 11.58
N VAL A 130 4.77 9.48 10.72
CA VAL A 130 4.07 8.21 10.97
C VAL A 130 4.81 7.09 10.25
N THR A 131 5.37 6.15 11.01
CA THR A 131 6.15 5.02 10.48
C THR A 131 5.34 3.73 10.40
N LEU A 132 5.81 2.79 9.60
CA LEU A 132 5.27 1.44 9.52
C LEU A 132 5.35 0.73 10.88
N ALA A 133 6.39 1.01 11.68
CA ALA A 133 6.50 0.48 13.04
C ALA A 133 5.35 0.99 13.94
N ASP A 134 5.00 2.27 13.84
CA ASP A 134 3.91 2.85 14.64
C ASP A 134 2.57 2.19 14.30
N MET A 135 2.32 1.96 13.01
CA MET A 135 1.12 1.26 12.53
C MET A 135 1.11 -0.22 12.93
N ALA A 136 2.28 -0.88 12.92
CA ALA A 136 2.39 -2.28 13.30
C ALA A 136 2.22 -2.52 14.80
N ALA A 137 2.50 -1.53 15.66
CA ALA A 137 2.46 -1.66 17.12
C ALA A 137 1.04 -1.67 17.75
N GLY A 138 0.04 -1.08 17.09
CA GLY A 138 -1.34 -1.06 17.60
C GLY A 138 -2.08 -2.39 17.38
N PRO A 139 -3.14 -2.73 18.14
CA PRO A 139 -3.99 -3.87 17.78
C PRO A 139 -4.58 -3.62 16.38
N LEU A 140 -4.44 -4.59 15.45
CA LEU A 140 -5.19 -4.47 14.19
C LEU A 140 -6.68 -4.57 14.55
N PRO A 141 -7.55 -3.68 14.05
CA PRO A 141 -8.97 -3.97 14.08
C PRO A 141 -9.17 -5.34 13.41
N ALA A 142 -10.10 -6.14 13.91
CA ALA A 142 -10.47 -7.40 13.27
C ALA A 142 -11.09 -7.09 11.89
N PHE A 143 -10.23 -6.86 10.91
CA PHE A 143 -10.61 -6.60 9.54
C PHE A 143 -11.03 -7.95 8.97
N ALA A 144 -12.33 -8.20 8.97
CA ALA A 144 -12.96 -9.28 8.22
C ALA A 144 -13.53 -8.67 6.93
N PRO A 145 -12.74 -8.48 5.86
CA PRO A 145 -13.27 -8.00 4.60
C PRO A 145 -14.38 -8.95 4.13
N GLU A 146 -15.44 -8.44 3.49
CA GLU A 146 -16.52 -9.28 2.97
C GLU A 146 -16.01 -10.41 2.06
N PHE A 147 -14.88 -10.18 1.37
CA PHE A 147 -14.18 -11.16 0.55
C PHE A 147 -13.67 -12.38 1.34
N THR A 148 -13.25 -12.22 2.60
CA THR A 148 -12.88 -13.37 3.45
C THR A 148 -14.07 -14.24 3.81
N ARG A 149 -15.29 -13.69 3.94
CA ARG A 149 -16.49 -14.52 4.18
C ARG A 149 -16.83 -15.39 2.98
N ALA A 150 -16.76 -14.82 1.77
CA ALA A 150 -17.02 -15.56 0.55
C ALA A 150 -16.02 -16.72 0.36
N ARG A 151 -14.73 -16.47 0.63
CA ARG A 151 -13.69 -17.48 0.44
C ARG A 151 -13.59 -18.49 1.60
N ALA A 152 -13.85 -18.09 2.83
CA ALA A 152 -13.99 -19.01 3.96
C ALA A 152 -15.22 -19.93 3.78
N ALA A 153 -16.31 -19.42 3.21
CA ALA A 153 -17.46 -20.24 2.84
C ALA A 153 -17.11 -21.25 1.73
N VAL A 154 -16.32 -20.85 0.73
CA VAL A 154 -15.84 -21.76 -0.33
C VAL A 154 -14.90 -22.82 0.24
N LEU A 155 -13.90 -22.46 1.05
CA LEU A 155 -12.99 -23.42 1.69
C LEU A 155 -13.74 -24.36 2.66
N ALA A 156 -14.72 -23.85 3.42
CA ALA A 156 -15.56 -24.68 4.27
C ALA A 156 -16.45 -25.64 3.45
N ALA A 157 -16.90 -25.23 2.26
CA ALA A 157 -17.65 -26.09 1.34
C ALA A 157 -16.75 -27.16 0.69
N GLU A 158 -15.52 -26.82 0.30
CA GLU A 158 -14.53 -27.75 -0.26
C GLU A 158 -14.11 -28.80 0.78
N MET A 159 -13.80 -28.39 2.01
CA MET A 159 -13.47 -29.31 3.12
C MET A 159 -14.66 -30.17 3.59
N GLY A 160 -15.90 -29.69 3.39
CA GLY A 160 -17.12 -30.46 3.65
C GLY A 160 -17.40 -31.52 2.60
N ALA A 161 -17.07 -31.25 1.33
CA ALA A 161 -17.24 -32.18 0.21
C ALA A 161 -16.23 -33.35 0.27
N GLU A 162 -14.98 -33.10 0.67
CA GLU A 162 -13.95 -34.14 0.81
C GLU A 162 -14.32 -35.16 1.90
N ARG A 163 -14.90 -34.72 3.03
CA ARG A 163 -15.35 -35.64 4.11
C ARG A 163 -16.57 -36.49 3.74
N ALA A 164 -17.42 -36.02 2.83
CA ALA A 164 -18.57 -36.79 2.36
C ALA A 164 -18.18 -37.88 1.34
N GLY A 165 -17.10 -37.66 0.58
CA GLY A 165 -16.56 -38.64 -0.37
C GLY A 165 -15.86 -39.82 0.30
N GLU A 166 -15.22 -39.61 1.46
CA GLU A 166 -14.45 -40.64 2.16
C GLU A 166 -15.30 -41.57 3.05
N MET A 167 -16.56 -41.21 3.34
CA MET A 167 -17.53 -42.10 4.01
C MET A 167 -18.40 -42.91 3.05
N ALA A 168 -18.28 -42.66 1.74
CA ALA A 168 -19.06 -43.33 0.69
C ALA A 168 -18.23 -44.36 -0.13
N SER A 169 -17.00 -44.67 0.31
CA SER A 169 -16.14 -45.72 -0.25
C SER A 169 -15.93 -46.88 0.71
#